data_AF-A0A8S3E6H9-F1
#
_entry.id   AF-A0A8S3E6H9-F1
#
_cell.length_a   1.000
_cell.length_b   1.000
_cell.length_c   1.000
_cell.angle_alpha   90.00
_cell.angle_beta   90.00
_cell.angle_gamma   90.00
#
_symmetry.space_group_name_H-M   'P 1'
#
loop_
_entity.id
_entity.type
_entity.pdbx_description
1 polymer ?
#
loop_
_entity_poly.entity_id
_entity_poly.type
_entity_poly.pdbx_seq_one_letter_code
_entity_poly.pdbx_strand_id
1 'polypeptide(L)'
;MAVSLDLRDDPNGIHPRTKHDVGYRLSRSGLAIAYNQSVEFQGPIVSNVDYSTGSKNVNITYTGVKNIDLRNPNGFEVCCQSSECTNDTLWVPATISSKLNLTITLTISSSCVGQQLFGLRYLWRETPCPFKQAALYSYDDPNLPSPPYIKYF
;
A
#
# COMPACT_ATOMS: atom_id res chain seq x y z
N MET A 1 4.10 9.37 -11.05
CA MET A 1 3.51 10.11 -9.91
C MET A 1 4.41 9.90 -8.71
N ALA A 2 4.62 10.92 -7.85
CA ALA A 2 5.43 10.77 -6.64
C ALA A 2 4.54 10.49 -5.42
N VAL A 3 4.62 9.27 -4.89
CA VAL A 3 3.99 8.93 -3.60
C VAL A 3 4.79 9.61 -2.49
N SER A 4 4.16 10.18 -1.46
CA SER A 4 4.85 10.92 -0.39
C SER A 4 4.32 10.66 1.02
N LEU A 5 3.34 9.76 1.18
CA LEU A 5 2.67 9.50 2.47
C LEU A 5 3.59 8.96 3.57
N ASP A 6 4.70 8.32 3.20
CA ASP A 6 5.70 7.76 4.12
C ASP A 6 6.77 8.79 4.50
N LEU A 7 6.72 10.00 3.96
CA LEU A 7 7.77 11.01 4.15
C LEU A 7 7.47 11.99 5.28
N ARG A 8 6.34 11.85 5.98
CA ARG A 8 6.01 12.67 7.15
C ARG A 8 6.96 12.30 8.30
N ASP A 9 7.77 13.26 8.70
CA ASP A 9 8.75 13.16 9.78
C ASP A 9 8.28 13.86 11.07
N ASP A 10 7.51 14.95 10.95
CA ASP A 10 6.98 15.73 12.06
C ASP A 10 5.44 15.67 12.12
N PRO A 11 4.83 15.15 13.20
CA PRO A 11 3.38 15.16 13.38
C PRO A 11 2.76 16.55 13.41
N ASN A 12 3.49 17.58 13.83
CA ASN A 12 2.97 18.95 13.92
C ASN A 12 3.48 19.86 12.79
N GLY A 13 4.38 19.35 11.95
CA GLY A 13 4.97 20.09 10.84
C GLY A 13 4.07 20.11 9.61
N ILE A 14 3.70 21.31 9.15
CA ILE A 14 3.00 21.50 7.87
C ILE A 14 3.94 21.50 6.66
N HIS A 15 5.26 21.50 6.90
CA HIS A 15 6.30 21.54 5.87
C HIS A 15 7.19 20.29 5.96
N PRO A 16 7.02 19.29 5.07
CA PRO A 16 7.89 18.12 5.05
C PRO A 16 9.35 18.53 4.84
N ARG A 17 10.28 18.01 5.66
CA ARG A 17 11.72 18.32 5.49
C ARG A 17 12.32 17.57 4.30
N THR A 18 11.70 16.47 3.90
CA THR A 18 12.11 15.50 2.89
C THR A 18 11.65 15.85 1.48
N LYS A 19 11.70 17.13 1.11
CA LYS A 19 11.35 17.60 -0.24
C LYS A 19 12.25 16.99 -1.32
N HIS A 20 13.49 16.68 -0.98
CA HIS A 20 14.43 16.02 -1.88
C HIS A 20 13.93 14.62 -2.28
N ASP A 21 13.37 13.83 -1.35
CA ASP A 21 12.78 12.52 -1.66
C ASP A 21 11.58 12.65 -2.60
N VAL A 22 10.73 13.66 -2.40
CA VAL A 22 9.60 13.96 -3.31
C VAL A 22 10.11 14.29 -4.71
N GLY A 23 11.12 15.17 -4.81
CA GLY A 23 11.74 15.54 -6.09
C GLY A 23 12.39 14.36 -6.80
N TYR A 24 13.09 13.49 -6.06
CA TYR A 24 13.68 12.25 -6.59
C TYR A 24 12.60 11.32 -7.17
N ARG A 25 11.53 11.05 -6.42
CA ARG A 25 10.42 10.20 -6.89
C ARG A 25 9.76 10.77 -8.15
N LEU A 26 9.59 12.09 -8.21
CA LEU A 26 9.04 12.77 -9.38
C LEU A 26 9.99 12.71 -10.59
N SER A 27 11.29 12.93 -10.39
CA SER A 27 12.27 12.92 -11.48
C SER A 27 12.38 11.54 -12.12
N ARG A 28 12.31 10.46 -11.33
CA ARG A 28 12.25 9.08 -11.86
C ARG A 28 11.08 8.88 -12.82
N SER A 29 9.90 9.41 -12.49
CA SER A 29 8.73 9.39 -13.40
C SER A 29 9.02 10.17 -14.70
N GLY A 30 9.69 11.32 -14.61
CA GLY A 30 10.10 12.09 -15.79
C GLY A 30 11.08 11.33 -16.68
N LEU A 31 12.10 10.70 -16.10
CA LEU A 31 13.10 9.91 -16.83
C LEU A 31 12.46 8.73 -17.58
N ALA A 32 11.56 8.00 -16.91
CA ALA A 32 10.90 6.85 -17.52
C ALA A 32 9.91 7.25 -18.62
N ILE A 33 9.07 8.26 -18.38
CA ILE A 33 7.97 8.61 -19.30
C ILE A 33 8.41 9.58 -20.40
N ALA A 34 9.11 10.67 -20.06
CA ALA A 34 9.48 11.71 -21.02
C ALA A 34 10.77 11.39 -21.78
N TYR A 35 11.72 10.71 -21.13
CA TYR A 35 13.02 10.37 -21.71
C TYR A 35 13.16 8.89 -22.09
N ASN A 36 12.09 8.09 -21.92
CA ASN A 36 12.04 6.67 -22.26
C ASN A 36 13.19 5.85 -21.66
N GLN A 37 13.67 6.23 -20.48
CA GLN A 37 14.72 5.50 -19.78
C GLN A 37 14.13 4.27 -19.09
N SER A 38 14.82 3.13 -19.21
CA SER A 38 14.42 1.88 -18.54
C SER A 38 14.79 1.90 -17.05
N VAL A 39 14.09 2.74 -16.27
CA VAL A 39 14.25 2.86 -14.82
C VAL A 39 12.92 2.57 -14.11
N GLU A 40 12.96 1.92 -12.94
CA GLU A 40 11.77 1.85 -12.10
C GLU A 40 11.43 3.25 -11.60
N PHE A 41 10.18 3.67 -11.75
CA PHE A 41 9.76 5.04 -11.49
C PHE A 41 8.54 5.18 -10.59
N GLN A 42 7.98 4.05 -10.19
CA GLN A 42 6.84 3.93 -9.30
C GLN A 42 7.06 2.72 -8.39
N GLY A 43 6.48 2.76 -7.19
CA GLY A 43 6.46 1.58 -6.32
C GLY A 43 5.49 0.51 -6.82
N PRO A 44 5.33 -0.59 -6.08
CA PRO A 44 4.41 -1.66 -6.43
C PRO A 44 2.98 -1.11 -6.56
N ILE A 45 2.31 -1.36 -7.70
CA ILE A 45 0.93 -0.94 -7.94
C ILE A 45 0.02 -2.17 -7.91
N VAL A 46 -1.14 -2.07 -7.27
CA VAL A 46 -2.11 -3.17 -7.26
C VAL A 46 -2.58 -3.51 -8.66
N SER A 47 -2.45 -4.78 -9.02
CA SER A 47 -2.98 -5.35 -10.26
C SER A 47 -4.26 -6.13 -10.00
N ASN A 48 -4.27 -6.97 -8.95
CA ASN A 48 -5.41 -7.81 -8.64
C ASN A 48 -5.53 -8.03 -7.12
N VAL A 49 -6.77 -8.14 -6.66
CA VAL A 49 -7.10 -8.53 -5.29
C VAL A 49 -8.07 -9.69 -5.39
N ASP A 50 -7.62 -10.85 -4.94
CA ASP A 50 -8.35 -12.12 -4.95
C ASP A 50 -8.75 -12.50 -3.52
N TYR A 51 -10.05 -12.67 -3.34
CA TYR A 51 -10.67 -13.01 -2.08
C TYR A 51 -11.85 -13.94 -2.33
N SER A 52 -11.83 -15.09 -1.67
CA SER A 52 -12.98 -16.00 -1.61
C SER A 52 -13.79 -15.71 -0.35
N THR A 53 -15.11 -15.55 -0.49
CA THR A 53 -16.02 -15.27 0.63
C THR A 53 -15.82 -16.28 1.76
N GLY A 54 -15.63 -15.78 2.98
CA GLY A 54 -15.40 -16.60 4.16
C GLY A 54 -13.95 -17.06 4.37
N SER A 55 -13.04 -16.82 3.41
CA SER A 55 -11.61 -17.08 3.57
C SER A 55 -11.01 -16.19 4.65
N LYS A 56 -9.99 -16.72 5.35
CA LYS A 56 -9.15 -15.94 6.28
C LYS A 56 -8.06 -15.13 5.56
N ASN A 57 -7.82 -15.45 4.29
CA ASN A 57 -6.71 -14.90 3.53
C ASN A 57 -7.20 -14.11 2.33
N VAL A 58 -6.53 -13.00 2.06
CA VAL A 58 -6.71 -12.17 0.86
C VAL A 58 -5.39 -12.12 0.11
N ASN A 59 -5.39 -12.46 -1.18
CA ASN A 59 -4.20 -12.41 -2.00
C ASN A 59 -4.20 -11.12 -2.82
N ILE A 60 -3.12 -10.36 -2.77
CA ILE A 60 -2.97 -9.11 -3.52
C ILE A 60 -1.75 -9.21 -4.40
N THR A 61 -1.97 -9.09 -5.70
CA THR A 61 -0.91 -9.14 -6.71
C THR A 61 -0.60 -7.72 -7.18
N TYR A 62 0.69 -7.40 -7.21
CA TYR A 62 1.20 -6.11 -7.63
C TYR A 62 1.90 -6.19 -8.99
N THR A 63 2.11 -5.03 -9.60
CA THR A 63 2.81 -4.81 -10.86
C THR A 63 3.64 -3.51 -10.78
N GLY A 64 4.34 -3.17 -11.85
CA GLY A 64 5.12 -1.92 -11.97
C GLY A 64 6.53 -1.98 -11.36
N VAL A 65 6.88 -3.08 -10.69
CA VAL A 65 8.20 -3.36 -10.12
C VAL A 65 8.61 -4.79 -10.45
N LYS A 66 9.92 -5.08 -10.46
CA LYS A 66 10.42 -6.45 -10.65
C LYS A 66 10.25 -7.32 -9.40
N ASN A 67 10.42 -6.72 -8.23
CA ASN A 67 10.29 -7.39 -6.94
C ASN A 67 9.86 -6.40 -5.85
N ILE A 68 9.24 -6.91 -4.79
CA ILE A 68 8.74 -6.14 -3.66
C ILE A 68 9.70 -6.27 -2.48
N ASP A 69 10.09 -5.13 -1.90
CA ASP A 69 10.70 -5.03 -0.58
C ASP A 69 9.60 -4.82 0.48
N LEU A 70 9.49 -5.78 1.40
CA LEU A 70 8.46 -5.80 2.44
C LEU A 70 9.11 -5.37 3.76
N ARG A 71 8.76 -4.16 4.22
CA ARG A 71 9.38 -3.54 5.41
C ARG A 71 8.52 -3.61 6.65
N ASN A 72 7.20 -3.55 6.47
CA ASN A 72 6.24 -3.49 7.54
C ASN A 72 5.03 -4.37 7.19
N PRO A 73 4.59 -5.29 8.07
CA PRO A 73 3.41 -6.12 7.78
C PRO A 73 2.08 -5.37 7.93
N ASN A 74 2.09 -4.12 8.43
CA ASN A 74 0.89 -3.35 8.75
C ASN A 74 0.53 -2.36 7.64
N GLY A 75 -0.66 -1.75 7.75
CA GLY A 75 -1.13 -0.69 6.85
C GLY A 75 -2.30 -1.11 5.95
N PHE A 76 -2.77 -2.35 6.08
CA PHE A 76 -3.96 -2.84 5.41
C PHE A 76 -5.14 -2.87 6.37
N GLU A 77 -6.31 -2.56 5.86
CA GLU A 77 -7.57 -2.65 6.60
C GLU A 77 -8.65 -3.23 5.70
N VAL A 78 -9.55 -4.01 6.29
CA VAL A 78 -10.69 -4.63 5.61
C VAL A 78 -11.99 -4.20 6.27
N CYS A 79 -13.05 -4.12 5.50
CA CYS A 79 -14.38 -3.79 5.97
C CYS A 79 -15.29 -5.00 5.80
N CYS A 80 -15.85 -5.51 6.90
CA CYS A 80 -16.69 -6.72 6.93
C CYS A 80 -18.00 -6.54 7.71
N GLN A 81 -18.14 -5.45 8.47
CA GLN A 81 -19.26 -5.25 9.39
C GLN A 81 -20.50 -4.61 8.74
N SER A 82 -20.29 -3.82 7.69
CA SER A 82 -21.36 -3.11 6.97
C SER A 82 -21.00 -2.97 5.50
N SER A 83 -22.00 -2.99 4.63
CA SER A 83 -21.84 -2.82 3.18
C SER A 83 -21.40 -1.42 2.77
N GLU A 84 -21.60 -0.41 3.61
CA GLU A 84 -21.30 0.98 3.24
C GLU A 84 -19.84 1.37 3.47
N CYS A 85 -19.13 0.75 4.43
CA CYS A 85 -17.72 1.02 4.76
C CYS A 85 -17.34 2.52 4.85
N THR A 86 -18.31 3.37 5.22
CA THR A 86 -18.20 4.83 5.19
C THR A 86 -17.42 5.40 6.36
N ASN A 87 -17.53 4.76 7.53
CA ASN A 87 -16.90 5.21 8.78
C ASN A 87 -15.58 4.46 9.02
N ASP A 88 -14.53 5.17 9.41
CA ASP A 88 -13.23 4.62 9.79
C ASP A 88 -13.29 3.57 10.90
N THR A 89 -14.32 3.61 11.75
CA THR A 89 -14.54 2.62 12.82
C THR A 89 -14.93 1.23 12.31
N LEU A 90 -15.42 1.13 11.07
CA LEU A 90 -15.84 -0.14 10.44
C LEU A 90 -14.66 -0.89 9.82
N TRP A 91 -13.51 -0.25 9.71
CA TRP A 91 -12.30 -0.80 9.11
C TRP A 91 -11.46 -1.52 10.15
N VAL A 92 -11.23 -2.80 9.91
CA VAL A 92 -10.51 -3.70 10.81
C VAL A 92 -9.12 -3.96 10.23
N PRO A 93 -8.05 -3.89 11.04
CA PRO A 93 -6.69 -4.13 10.54
C PRO A 93 -6.52 -5.54 9.99
N ALA A 94 -5.76 -5.64 8.91
CA ALA A 94 -5.26 -6.88 8.33
C ALA A 94 -3.73 -6.79 8.21
N THR A 95 -3.04 -7.90 8.40
CA THR A 95 -1.57 -7.93 8.38
C THR A 95 -1.05 -8.87 7.31
N ILE A 96 0.12 -8.56 6.76
CA ILE A 96 0.76 -9.42 5.77
C ILE A 96 1.35 -10.63 6.49
N SER A 97 0.95 -11.83 6.05
CA SER A 97 1.47 -13.09 6.60
C SER A 97 2.58 -13.70 5.76
N SER A 98 2.56 -13.49 4.44
CA SER A 98 3.55 -14.02 3.54
C SER A 98 3.64 -13.22 2.25
N LYS A 99 4.75 -13.38 1.54
CA LYS A 99 5.02 -12.82 0.22
C LYS A 99 5.53 -13.94 -0.68
N LEU A 100 4.95 -14.05 -1.87
CA LEU A 100 5.44 -14.89 -2.96
C LEU A 100 5.55 -14.03 -4.23
N ASN A 101 6.78 -13.76 -4.69
CA ASN A 101 7.05 -12.88 -5.82
C ASN A 101 6.41 -11.49 -5.66
N LEU A 102 5.48 -11.13 -6.55
CA LEU A 102 4.72 -9.88 -6.51
C LEU A 102 3.35 -10.02 -5.83
N THR A 103 3.07 -11.17 -5.22
CA THR A 103 1.82 -11.42 -4.50
C THR A 103 2.08 -11.46 -3.01
N ILE A 104 1.30 -10.70 -2.25
CA ILE A 104 1.26 -10.79 -0.78
C ILE A 104 -0.02 -11.47 -0.34
N THR A 105 0.07 -12.19 0.76
CA THR A 105 -1.09 -12.78 1.44
C THR A 105 -1.34 -11.98 2.70
N LEU A 106 -2.55 -11.42 2.82
CA LEU A 106 -3.02 -10.82 4.05
C LEU A 106 -3.79 -11.85 4.87
N THR A 107 -3.63 -11.77 6.19
CA THR A 107 -4.48 -12.46 7.15
C THR A 107 -5.49 -11.47 7.71
N ILE A 108 -6.78 -11.74 7.55
CA ILE A 108 -7.84 -10.89 8.13
C ILE A 108 -8.04 -11.20 9.61
N SER A 109 -8.51 -10.20 10.35
CA SER A 109 -8.90 -10.34 11.76
C SER A 109 -9.98 -11.41 11.94
N SER A 110 -9.95 -12.10 13.08
CA SER A 110 -10.94 -13.11 13.47
C SER A 110 -12.38 -12.59 13.43
N SER A 111 -12.58 -11.29 13.67
CA SER A 111 -13.90 -10.63 13.58
C SER A 111 -14.51 -10.63 12.19
N CYS A 112 -13.71 -10.80 11.14
CA CYS A 112 -14.16 -10.84 9.74
C CYS A 112 -14.09 -12.24 9.11
N VAL A 113 -13.60 -13.25 9.84
CA VAL A 113 -13.51 -14.62 9.32
C VAL A 113 -14.92 -15.21 9.17
N GLY A 114 -15.21 -15.81 8.02
CA GLY A 114 -16.54 -16.35 7.71
C GLY A 114 -17.57 -15.30 7.26
N GLN A 115 -17.20 -14.02 7.18
CA GLN A 115 -18.06 -12.95 6.68
C GLN A 115 -17.69 -12.57 5.24
N GLN A 116 -18.58 -11.84 4.58
CA GLN A 116 -18.28 -11.19 3.30
C GLN A 116 -17.47 -9.91 3.57
N LEU A 117 -16.38 -9.72 2.82
CA LEU A 117 -15.69 -8.43 2.78
C LEU A 117 -16.39 -7.51 1.79
N PHE A 118 -16.62 -6.26 2.21
CA PHE A 118 -17.19 -5.20 1.38
C PHE A 118 -16.12 -4.24 0.87
N GLY A 119 -14.96 -4.19 1.52
CA GLY A 119 -13.85 -3.38 1.06
C GLY A 119 -12.50 -3.75 1.65
N LEU A 120 -11.46 -3.30 0.96
CA LEU A 120 -10.06 -3.39 1.34
C LEU A 120 -9.36 -2.07 1.04
N ARG A 121 -8.56 -1.58 1.98
CA ARG A 121 -7.77 -0.35 1.79
C ARG A 121 -6.36 -0.50 2.30
N TYR A 122 -5.45 0.29 1.73
CA TYR A 122 -4.04 0.33 2.07
C TYR A 122 -3.58 1.77 2.26
N LEU A 123 -2.94 2.03 3.40
CA LEU A 123 -2.41 3.33 3.82
C LEU A 123 -3.41 4.50 3.64
N TRP A 124 -4.68 4.23 3.92
CA TRP A 124 -5.80 5.15 3.68
C TRP A 124 -6.15 6.04 4.89
N ARG A 125 -5.17 6.29 5.76
CA ARG A 125 -5.28 7.20 6.92
C ARG A 125 -4.43 8.45 6.66
N GLU A 126 -4.72 9.55 7.36
CA GLU A 126 -3.92 10.79 7.26
C GLU A 126 -2.44 10.56 7.59
N THR A 127 -2.16 9.73 8.59
CA THR A 127 -0.82 9.28 9.00
C THR A 127 -0.75 7.76 8.99
N PRO A 128 -0.58 7.14 7.83
CA PRO A 128 -0.78 5.70 7.70
C PRO A 128 0.44 4.89 8.14
N CYS A 129 1.63 5.50 8.19
CA CYS A 129 2.86 4.87 8.66
C CYS A 129 3.88 5.89 9.20
N PRO A 130 4.86 5.45 9.99
CA PRO A 130 6.02 6.27 10.35
C PRO A 130 6.92 6.60 9.13
N PHE A 131 7.86 7.51 9.34
CA PHE A 131 8.82 7.97 8.34
C PHE A 131 9.58 6.79 7.67
N LYS A 132 9.44 6.67 6.34
CA LYS A 132 10.00 5.60 5.47
C LYS A 132 9.67 4.17 5.93
N GLN A 133 8.52 3.97 6.57
CA GLN A 133 8.05 2.68 7.11
C GLN A 133 6.72 2.20 6.50
N ALA A 134 6.47 2.52 5.22
CA ALA A 134 5.36 1.91 4.49
C ALA A 134 5.57 0.40 4.32
N ALA A 135 4.49 -0.35 4.10
CA ALA A 135 4.59 -1.81 4.01
C ALA A 135 5.41 -2.31 2.81
N LEU A 136 5.20 -1.66 1.66
CA LEU A 136 5.64 -2.16 0.36
C LEU A 136 6.46 -1.10 -0.35
N TYR A 137 7.66 -1.48 -0.75
CA TYR A 137 8.55 -0.70 -1.59
C TYR A 137 8.97 -1.51 -2.81
N SER A 138 9.48 -0.83 -3.83
CA SER A 138 10.30 -1.49 -4.84
C SER A 138 11.56 -2.07 -4.17
N TYR A 139 11.94 -3.28 -4.59
CA TYR A 139 13.22 -3.88 -4.22
C TYR A 139 14.41 -3.23 -4.92
N ASP A 140 14.27 -2.89 -6.20
CA ASP A 140 15.35 -2.32 -7.02
C ASP A 140 15.60 -0.84 -6.67
N ASP A 141 14.55 -0.08 -6.34
CA ASP A 141 14.64 1.28 -5.83
C ASP A 141 13.90 1.42 -4.48
N PRO A 142 14.61 1.28 -3.35
CA PRO A 142 14.00 1.27 -2.03
C PRO A 142 13.36 2.60 -1.61
N ASN A 143 13.47 3.67 -2.43
CA ASN A 143 12.79 4.94 -2.18
C ASN A 143 11.41 5.01 -2.82
N LEU A 144 10.93 3.98 -3.53
CA LEU A 144 9.63 3.98 -4.21
C LEU A 144 8.58 3.14 -3.46
N PRO A 145 7.73 3.75 -2.60
CA PRO A 145 6.66 3.03 -1.91
C PRO A 145 5.45 2.78 -2.82
N SER A 146 4.66 1.77 -2.47
CA SER A 146 3.32 1.56 -3.05
C SER A 146 2.42 2.76 -2.75
N PRO A 147 1.61 3.25 -3.72
CA PRO A 147 0.60 4.26 -3.47
C PRO A 147 -0.52 3.72 -2.55
N PRO A 148 -1.27 4.61 -1.88
CA PRO A 148 -2.45 4.21 -1.13
C PRO A 148 -3.58 3.85 -2.10
N TYR A 149 -4.45 2.95 -1.70
CA TYR A 149 -5.60 2.55 -2.53
C TYR A 149 -6.75 2.04 -1.68
N ILE A 150 -7.94 2.04 -2.27
CA ILE A 150 -9.15 1.46 -1.72
C ILE A 150 -9.87 0.68 -2.84
N LYS A 151 -10.37 -0.51 -2.51
CA LYS A 151 -11.15 -1.37 -3.39
C LYS A 151 -12.39 -1.83 -2.64
N TYR A 152 -13.55 -1.74 -3.29
CA TYR A 152 -14.79 -2.33 -2.83
C TYR A 152 -15.05 -3.66 -3.55
N PHE A 153 -15.75 -4.58 -2.90
CA PHE A 153 -16.09 -5.92 -3.43
C PHE A 153 -17.56 -6.03 -3.80
#